data_AF-A0A955B707-F1
#
_entry.id   AF-A0A955B707-F1
#
_cell.length_a   1.000
_cell.length_b   1.000
_cell.length_c   1.000
_cell.angle_alpha   90.00
_cell.angle_beta   90.00
_cell.angle_gamma   90.00
#
_symmetry.space_group_name_H-M   'P 1'
#
loop_
_entity.id
_entity.type
_entity.pdbx_description
1 polymer ?
#
loop_
_entity_poly.entity_id
_entity_poly.type
_entity_poly.pdbx_seq_one_letter_code
_entity_poly.pdbx_strand_id
1 'polypeptide(L)'
;MNDPKVQRSVTPRFSLANLLTLTALIALITACALAYRKNRAMVQELDGLQALSSRLYVDSDDELASSEMPQVADDFRSWNIHIPDEKNYELRLGIGAVSENGIPPVVSSVPIPAGQHRVTLYFGDFPSKEFRYVVYVDGKQAIEQTMGSDWIPGGWSSASGLNWPRELATSTAALQLAGRSYEPKLDFGKRHYFNGQSDDYVTRQGFRLWLDQPNRAYPPASPFVGFARGRRHLGIGLRDGLRYKSDSRSPYEWTFTRPNLRTNEPVLRVSAEFFARDGTILSNLTPSFPSWQLFNDARGEHALSWQADSAKSNYSAFLKAKVESDAAPRPTVELRWDASRPDEIGLRTADTPANDQISRWRLRILDGTKHLWRELRLGERTMNATKAIDSDMTKSSDGKLTLDLEDVAAADTHLRWQTDESLPLQILERTQRNYAGMGLYEGLPVTLAVQIPRELKPALSVSLVDEAPDASDSAFPGGAVFDEIQINLEAVGHEWIWLRAKPMQ
;
A
#
# COMPACT_ATOMS: atom_id res chain seq x y z
N MET A 1 -66.68 63.33 -47.04
CA MET A 1 -66.51 62.69 -45.72
C MET A 1 -65.09 62.14 -45.67
N ASN A 2 -64.19 62.90 -45.05
CA ASN A 2 -62.80 62.52 -44.83
C ASN A 2 -62.69 62.01 -43.39
N ASP A 3 -62.14 60.81 -43.21
CA ASP A 3 -61.67 60.35 -41.90
C ASP A 3 -60.18 59.97 -42.07
N PRO A 4 -59.23 60.72 -41.49
CA PRO A 4 -57.82 60.53 -41.73
C PRO A 4 -57.27 59.38 -40.87
N LYS A 5 -56.70 58.37 -41.53
CA LYS A 5 -55.90 57.33 -40.87
C LYS A 5 -54.63 57.96 -40.28
N VAL A 6 -54.55 57.97 -38.95
CA VAL A 6 -53.36 58.34 -38.18
C VAL A 6 -52.27 57.28 -38.41
N GLN A 7 -51.26 57.60 -39.23
CA GLN A 7 -50.01 56.85 -39.28
C GLN A 7 -49.16 57.22 -38.05
N ARG A 8 -49.05 56.31 -37.09
CA ARG A 8 -48.04 56.39 -36.02
C ARG A 8 -46.67 56.11 -36.62
N SER A 9 -45.86 57.14 -36.80
CA SER A 9 -44.43 56.99 -37.05
C SER A 9 -43.75 56.51 -35.77
N VAL A 10 -43.24 55.28 -35.79
CA VAL A 10 -42.34 54.77 -34.74
C VAL A 10 -40.95 55.31 -35.06
N THR A 11 -40.61 56.47 -34.52
CA THR A 11 -39.23 56.97 -34.57
C THR A 11 -38.39 56.17 -33.56
N PRO A 12 -37.30 55.51 -33.99
CA PRO A 12 -36.45 54.77 -33.07
C PRO A 12 -35.79 55.76 -32.10
N ARG A 13 -36.19 55.69 -30.83
CA ARG A 13 -35.51 56.44 -29.76
C ARG A 13 -34.18 55.74 -29.48
N PHE A 14 -33.11 56.30 -30.04
CA PHE A 14 -31.74 55.93 -29.71
C PHE A 14 -31.44 56.34 -28.25
N SER A 15 -31.60 55.39 -27.33
CA SER A 15 -31.08 55.53 -25.97
C SER A 15 -29.63 55.07 -25.94
N LEU A 16 -28.79 55.74 -25.14
CA LEU A 16 -27.39 55.34 -24.89
C LEU A 16 -27.30 53.86 -24.47
N ALA A 17 -28.28 53.37 -23.72
CA ALA A 17 -28.36 51.99 -23.28
C ALA A 17 -28.46 51.01 -24.46
N ASN A 18 -29.28 51.32 -25.48
CA ASN A 18 -29.42 50.48 -26.67
C ASN A 18 -28.11 50.41 -27.47
N LEU A 19 -27.35 51.50 -27.51
CA LEU A 19 -26.06 51.57 -28.19
C LEU A 19 -25.01 50.75 -27.42
N LEU A 20 -24.97 50.86 -26.09
CA LEU A 20 -24.10 50.05 -25.23
C LEU A 20 -24.42 48.55 -25.31
N THR A 21 -25.70 48.16 -25.34
CA THR A 21 -26.08 46.75 -25.52
C THR A 21 -25.70 46.21 -26.88
N LEU A 22 -25.82 47.03 -27.95
CA LEU A 22 -25.39 46.64 -29.28
C LEU A 22 -23.87 46.46 -29.33
N THR A 23 -23.11 47.39 -28.74
CA THR A 23 -21.65 47.28 -28.64
C THR A 23 -21.22 46.06 -27.84
N ALA A 24 -21.90 45.76 -26.72
CA ALA A 24 -21.63 44.58 -25.91
C ALA A 24 -21.93 43.27 -26.68
N LEU A 25 -23.04 43.23 -27.43
CA LEU A 25 -23.39 42.10 -28.28
C LEU A 25 -22.36 41.88 -29.38
N ILE A 26 -21.93 42.95 -30.05
CA ILE A 26 -20.89 42.90 -31.07
C ILE A 26 -19.58 42.41 -30.44
N ALA A 27 -19.18 42.95 -29.29
CA ALA A 27 -17.98 42.51 -28.58
C ALA A 27 -18.03 41.02 -28.21
N LEU A 28 -19.17 40.53 -27.70
CA LEU A 28 -19.39 39.12 -27.38
C LEU A 28 -19.26 38.22 -28.63
N ILE A 29 -19.94 38.60 -29.73
CA ILE A 29 -19.88 37.85 -31.00
C ILE A 29 -18.45 37.84 -31.54
N THR A 30 -17.76 38.97 -31.48
CA THR A 30 -16.37 39.09 -31.97
C THR A 30 -15.43 38.23 -31.13
N ALA A 31 -15.60 38.23 -29.80
CA ALA A 31 -14.83 37.39 -28.89
C ALA A 31 -15.10 35.90 -29.11
N CYS A 32 -16.37 35.49 -29.27
CA CYS A 32 -16.73 34.11 -29.62
C CYS A 32 -16.15 33.68 -30.97
N ALA A 33 -16.22 34.55 -31.99
CA ALA A 33 -15.66 34.27 -33.31
C ALA A 33 -14.12 34.13 -33.27
N LEU A 34 -13.44 35.00 -32.51
CA LEU A 34 -11.99 34.92 -32.27
C LEU A 34 -11.62 33.63 -31.51
N ALA A 35 -12.37 33.28 -30.48
CA ALA A 35 -12.17 32.04 -29.71
C ALA A 35 -12.37 30.81 -30.59
N TYR A 36 -13.43 30.78 -31.40
CA TYR A 36 -13.70 29.68 -32.34
C TYR A 36 -12.59 29.56 -33.40
N ARG A 37 -12.12 30.68 -33.97
CA ARG A 37 -11.05 30.68 -34.96
C ARG A 37 -9.72 30.21 -34.37
N LYS A 38 -9.38 30.65 -33.14
CA LYS A 38 -8.21 30.18 -32.41
C LYS A 38 -8.31 28.68 -32.09
N ASN A 39 -9.47 28.22 -31.62
CA ASN A 39 -9.69 26.81 -31.34
C ASN A 39 -9.49 25.96 -32.61
N ARG A 40 -10.06 26.37 -33.74
CA ARG A 40 -9.88 25.67 -35.02
C ARG A 40 -8.42 25.65 -35.48
N ALA A 41 -7.69 26.76 -35.33
CA ALA A 41 -6.27 26.82 -35.66
C ALA A 41 -5.44 25.88 -34.76
N MET A 42 -5.74 25.86 -33.45
CA MET A 42 -5.11 24.95 -32.49
C MET A 42 -5.40 23.48 -32.81
N VAL A 43 -6.63 23.15 -33.25
CA VAL A 43 -6.98 21.78 -33.69
C VAL A 43 -6.18 21.39 -34.94
N GLN A 44 -6.05 22.29 -35.91
CA GLN A 44 -5.25 22.00 -37.12
C GLN A 44 -3.76 21.87 -36.83
N GLU A 45 -3.23 22.69 -35.92
CA GLU A 45 -1.84 22.61 -35.47
C GLU A 45 -1.60 21.33 -34.66
N LEU A 46 -2.56 20.93 -33.83
CA LEU A 46 -2.56 19.64 -33.13
C LEU A 46 -2.55 18.48 -34.13
N ASP A 47 -3.41 18.49 -35.15
CA ASP A 47 -3.46 17.44 -36.18
C ASP A 47 -2.14 17.37 -36.98
N GLY A 48 -1.56 18.53 -37.32
CA GLY A 48 -0.27 18.63 -37.99
C GLY A 48 0.88 18.10 -37.14
N LEU A 49 0.90 18.45 -35.85
CA LEU A 49 1.87 17.95 -34.87
C LEU A 49 1.70 16.45 -34.62
N GLN A 50 0.46 15.94 -34.57
CA GLN A 50 0.16 14.51 -34.44
C GLN A 50 0.60 13.72 -35.67
N ALA A 51 0.37 14.25 -36.87
CA ALA A 51 0.83 13.64 -38.10
C ALA A 51 2.36 13.58 -38.16
N LEU A 52 3.05 14.64 -37.72
CA LEU A 52 4.50 14.69 -37.64
C LEU A 52 5.04 13.77 -36.52
N SER A 53 4.40 13.71 -35.35
CA SER A 53 4.83 12.87 -34.24
C SER A 53 4.69 11.38 -34.53
N SER A 54 3.72 11.00 -35.38
CA SER A 54 3.49 9.61 -35.79
C SER A 54 4.53 9.03 -36.74
N ARG A 55 5.34 9.89 -37.39
CA ARG A 55 6.42 9.45 -38.29
C ARG A 55 7.63 9.04 -37.45
N LEU A 56 8.03 7.79 -37.58
CA LEU A 56 9.28 7.32 -36.98
C LEU A 56 10.45 7.87 -37.80
N TYR A 57 11.24 8.75 -37.19
CA TYR A 57 12.53 9.15 -37.72
C TYR A 57 13.60 8.36 -36.97
N VAL A 58 14.40 7.61 -37.71
CA VAL A 58 15.47 6.76 -37.17
C VAL A 58 16.78 7.47 -37.48
N ASP A 59 17.45 7.98 -36.44
CA ASP A 59 18.73 8.69 -36.58
C ASP A 59 19.87 7.73 -36.99
N SER A 60 19.78 6.46 -36.58
CA SER A 60 20.75 5.40 -36.87
C SER A 60 20.05 4.06 -37.08
N ASP A 61 20.32 3.39 -38.20
CA ASP A 61 19.72 2.11 -38.57
C ASP A 61 20.10 0.96 -37.61
N ASP A 62 21.14 1.15 -36.78
CA ASP A 62 21.65 0.16 -35.82
C ASP A 62 20.97 0.23 -34.44
N GLU A 63 20.07 1.19 -34.24
CA GLU A 63 19.39 1.45 -32.98
C GLU A 63 17.93 1.01 -32.98
N LEU A 64 17.46 0.56 -31.81
CA LEU A 64 16.07 0.20 -31.59
C LEU A 64 15.26 1.49 -31.38
N ALA A 65 14.23 1.72 -32.18
CA ALA A 65 13.44 2.96 -32.12
C ALA A 65 11.93 2.70 -32.15
N SER A 66 11.15 3.59 -31.52
CA SER A 66 9.69 3.57 -31.59
C SER A 66 9.07 4.96 -31.56
N SER A 67 7.94 5.12 -32.23
CA SER A 67 7.06 6.29 -32.16
C SER A 67 5.62 5.82 -31.93
N GLU A 68 4.98 6.33 -30.87
CA GLU A 68 3.57 6.08 -30.58
C GLU A 68 2.70 6.87 -31.58
N MET A 69 1.76 6.17 -32.23
CA MET A 69 0.79 6.78 -33.11
C MET A 69 -0.34 7.43 -32.30
N PRO A 70 -1.03 8.43 -32.85
CA PRO A 70 -2.23 9.00 -32.23
C PRO A 70 -3.23 7.91 -31.85
N GLN A 71 -3.70 7.99 -30.61
CA GLN A 71 -4.64 7.03 -30.06
C GLN A 71 -5.98 7.14 -30.80
N VAL A 72 -6.42 6.03 -31.42
CA VAL A 72 -7.68 5.97 -32.16
C VAL A 72 -8.87 5.53 -31.30
N ALA A 73 -8.62 4.84 -30.19
CA ALA A 73 -9.61 4.42 -29.21
C ALA A 73 -8.93 4.13 -27.85
N ASP A 74 -9.69 4.13 -26.75
CA ASP A 74 -9.15 4.03 -25.39
C ASP A 74 -8.44 2.68 -25.10
N ASP A 75 -8.89 1.64 -25.78
CA ASP A 75 -8.47 0.24 -25.72
C ASP A 75 -7.44 -0.13 -26.80
N PHE A 76 -7.12 0.79 -27.73
CA PHE A 76 -6.12 0.58 -28.78
C PHE A 76 -4.94 1.53 -28.66
N ARG A 77 -3.73 0.97 -28.75
CA ARG A 77 -2.49 1.73 -28.89
C ARG A 77 -1.64 1.15 -29.99
N SER A 78 -1.06 2.02 -30.82
CA SER A 78 -0.22 1.61 -31.95
C SER A 78 1.12 2.32 -31.91
N TRP A 79 2.17 1.62 -32.34
CA TRP A 79 3.52 2.15 -32.47
C TRP A 79 4.09 1.76 -33.84
N ASN A 80 4.81 2.70 -34.44
CA ASN A 80 5.75 2.40 -35.51
C ASN A 80 7.10 2.10 -34.83
N ILE A 81 7.69 0.96 -35.14
CA ILE A 81 8.96 0.52 -34.54
C ILE A 81 9.98 0.20 -35.63
N HIS A 82 11.26 0.38 -35.31
CA HIS A 82 12.39 -0.04 -36.13
C HIS A 82 13.24 -1.01 -35.33
N ILE A 83 13.50 -2.17 -35.94
CA ILE A 83 14.36 -3.22 -35.40
C ILE A 83 15.66 -3.21 -36.22
N PRO A 84 16.83 -3.02 -35.59
CA PRO A 84 18.08 -2.96 -36.32
C PRO A 84 18.46 -4.32 -36.92
N ASP A 85 19.22 -4.26 -38.01
CA ASP A 85 19.77 -5.45 -38.65
C ASP A 85 20.75 -6.20 -37.72
N GLU A 86 20.96 -7.49 -37.99
CA GLU A 86 21.93 -8.37 -37.29
C GLU A 86 21.61 -8.73 -35.82
N LYS A 87 20.59 -8.14 -35.19
CA LYS A 87 20.17 -8.44 -33.81
C LYS A 87 18.79 -9.09 -33.78
N ASN A 88 18.70 -10.24 -33.09
CA ASN A 88 17.40 -10.86 -32.84
C ASN A 88 16.67 -10.12 -31.72
N TYR A 89 15.42 -9.75 -31.97
CA TYR A 89 14.53 -9.17 -30.97
C TYR A 89 13.23 -9.98 -30.89
N GLU A 90 12.61 -9.92 -29.72
CA GLU A 90 11.28 -10.47 -29.47
C GLU A 90 10.38 -9.36 -28.91
N LEU A 91 9.14 -9.37 -29.37
CA LEU A 91 8.06 -8.63 -28.74
C LEU A 91 7.50 -9.45 -27.59
N ARG A 92 7.49 -8.88 -26.39
CA ARG A 92 7.14 -9.56 -25.14
C ARG A 92 5.96 -8.91 -24.48
N LEU A 93 4.99 -9.73 -24.08
CA LEU A 93 3.87 -9.35 -23.25
C LEU A 93 4.03 -9.98 -21.88
N GLY A 94 4.08 -9.15 -20.84
CA GLY A 94 4.06 -9.57 -19.46
C GLY A 94 2.79 -9.09 -18.78
N ILE A 95 2.11 -9.97 -18.06
CA ILE A 95 0.85 -9.70 -17.36
C ILE A 95 0.94 -10.34 -15.98
N GLY A 96 0.65 -9.58 -14.94
CA GLY A 96 0.66 -10.10 -13.57
C GLY A 96 0.83 -8.99 -12.53
N ALA A 97 1.35 -9.41 -11.38
CA ALA A 97 1.85 -8.52 -10.36
C ALA A 97 2.94 -7.58 -10.94
N VAL A 98 2.66 -6.28 -10.93
CA VAL A 98 3.57 -5.20 -11.31
C VAL A 98 3.91 -4.36 -10.10
N SER A 99 5.15 -3.88 -10.10
CA SER A 99 5.71 -3.09 -9.00
C SER A 99 6.45 -1.89 -9.59
N GLU A 100 6.73 -0.85 -8.78
CA GLU A 100 7.39 0.39 -9.26
C GLU A 100 8.71 0.10 -10.02
N ASN A 101 9.47 -0.91 -9.57
CA ASN A 101 10.74 -1.32 -10.17
C ASN A 101 10.69 -2.74 -10.79
N GLY A 102 9.51 -3.37 -10.81
CA GLY A 102 9.33 -4.75 -11.24
C GLY A 102 8.89 -4.87 -12.70
N ILE A 103 9.31 -5.96 -13.35
CA ILE A 103 8.79 -6.38 -14.65
C ILE A 103 7.82 -7.55 -14.39
N PRO A 104 6.57 -7.49 -14.90
CA PRO A 104 5.63 -8.58 -14.73
C PRO A 104 6.13 -9.86 -15.39
N PRO A 105 5.67 -11.05 -14.95
CA PRO A 105 6.04 -12.31 -15.59
C PRO A 105 5.63 -12.28 -17.06
N VAL A 106 6.54 -12.74 -17.93
CA VAL A 106 6.28 -12.87 -19.37
C VAL A 106 5.26 -13.98 -19.58
N VAL A 107 4.12 -13.64 -20.16
CA VAL A 107 3.07 -14.62 -20.50
C VAL A 107 3.18 -15.11 -21.93
N SER A 108 3.72 -14.29 -22.83
CA SER A 108 3.95 -14.65 -24.23
C SER A 108 5.04 -13.78 -24.84
N SER A 109 5.77 -14.35 -25.80
CA SER A 109 6.73 -13.64 -26.65
C SER A 109 6.64 -14.11 -28.09
N VAL A 110 7.02 -13.25 -29.03
CA VAL A 110 7.07 -13.56 -30.46
C VAL A 110 8.31 -12.92 -31.09
N PRO A 111 9.09 -13.65 -31.91
CA PRO A 111 10.22 -13.05 -32.62
C PRO A 111 9.73 -12.00 -33.61
N ILE A 112 10.46 -10.89 -33.70
CA ILE A 112 10.19 -9.84 -34.68
C ILE A 112 11.42 -9.67 -35.58
N PRO A 113 11.27 -9.76 -36.91
CA PRO A 113 12.40 -9.61 -37.82
C PRO A 113 12.93 -8.17 -37.82
N ALA A 114 14.10 -7.98 -38.45
CA ALA A 114 14.67 -6.66 -38.66
C ALA A 114 13.83 -5.83 -39.64
N GLY A 115 13.91 -4.51 -39.50
CA GLY A 115 13.20 -3.53 -40.31
C GLY A 115 12.08 -2.78 -39.58
N GLN A 116 11.21 -2.14 -40.36
CA GLN A 116 10.11 -1.34 -39.84
C GLN A 116 8.85 -2.16 -39.69
N HIS A 117 8.24 -2.08 -38.51
CA HIS A 117 7.00 -2.80 -38.19
C HIS A 117 5.99 -1.87 -37.52
N ARG A 118 4.72 -2.25 -37.63
CA ARG A 118 3.64 -1.64 -36.86
C ARG A 118 3.17 -2.60 -35.78
N VAL A 119 3.32 -2.21 -34.53
CA VAL A 119 2.78 -2.95 -33.39
C VAL A 119 1.50 -2.28 -32.91
N THR A 120 0.45 -3.05 -32.68
CA THR A 120 -0.81 -2.55 -32.10
C THR A 120 -1.23 -3.43 -30.93
N LEU A 121 -1.45 -2.82 -29.79
CA LEU A 121 -2.01 -3.46 -28.61
C LEU A 121 -3.49 -3.11 -28.49
N TYR A 122 -4.31 -4.14 -28.37
CA TYR A 122 -5.67 -4.08 -27.87
C TYR A 122 -5.72 -4.59 -26.43
N PHE A 123 -6.39 -3.87 -25.54
CA PHE A 123 -6.65 -4.31 -24.17
C PHE A 123 -8.03 -3.84 -23.70
N GLY A 124 -8.83 -4.75 -23.14
CA GLY A 124 -10.16 -4.37 -22.65
C GLY A 124 -11.03 -5.54 -22.21
N ASP A 125 -12.21 -5.19 -21.71
CA ASP A 125 -13.23 -6.14 -21.29
C ASP A 125 -13.87 -6.81 -22.52
N PHE A 126 -13.91 -8.15 -22.52
CA PHE A 126 -14.62 -8.92 -23.53
C PHE A 126 -16.04 -9.28 -23.01
N PRO A 127 -17.04 -9.46 -23.90
CA PRO A 127 -18.42 -9.76 -23.49
C PRO A 127 -18.59 -10.97 -22.56
N SER A 128 -17.62 -11.88 -22.51
CA SER A 128 -17.56 -13.02 -21.57
C SER A 128 -17.18 -12.65 -20.13
N LYS A 129 -16.98 -11.35 -19.81
CA LYS A 129 -16.44 -10.83 -18.52
C LYS A 129 -14.96 -11.19 -18.27
N GLU A 130 -14.22 -11.45 -19.33
CA GLU A 130 -12.79 -11.72 -19.28
C GLU A 130 -12.02 -10.54 -19.83
N PHE A 131 -10.87 -10.23 -19.21
CA PHE A 131 -10.01 -9.15 -19.67
C PHE A 131 -9.06 -9.70 -20.72
N ARG A 132 -9.05 -9.14 -21.93
CA ARG A 132 -8.28 -9.68 -23.05
C ARG A 132 -7.19 -8.70 -23.48
N TYR A 133 -6.02 -9.24 -23.80
CA TYR A 133 -4.90 -8.55 -24.42
C TYR A 133 -4.59 -9.19 -25.76
N VAL A 134 -4.59 -8.40 -26.83
CA VAL A 134 -4.23 -8.88 -28.17
C VAL A 134 -3.18 -7.95 -28.76
N VAL A 135 -2.08 -8.53 -29.24
CA VAL A 135 -1.02 -7.79 -29.90
C VAL A 135 -0.98 -8.17 -31.37
N TYR A 136 -1.03 -7.16 -32.22
CA TYR A 136 -0.91 -7.28 -33.67
C TYR A 136 0.45 -6.75 -34.11
N VAL A 137 1.11 -7.48 -35.01
CA VAL A 137 2.32 -7.05 -35.73
C VAL A 137 1.97 -7.00 -37.21
N ASP A 138 2.12 -5.82 -37.82
CA ASP A 138 1.78 -5.55 -39.23
C ASP A 138 0.35 -5.96 -39.59
N GLY A 139 -0.58 -5.74 -38.66
CA GLY A 139 -2.00 -6.08 -38.80
C GLY A 139 -2.35 -7.56 -38.61
N LYS A 140 -1.37 -8.43 -38.34
CA LYS A 140 -1.59 -9.85 -38.04
C LYS A 140 -1.53 -10.07 -36.53
N GLN A 141 -2.47 -10.86 -36.00
CA GLN A 141 -2.46 -11.24 -34.59
C GLN A 141 -1.20 -12.06 -34.29
N ALA A 142 -0.39 -11.60 -33.34
CA ALA A 142 0.87 -12.21 -32.96
C ALA A 142 0.83 -12.79 -31.53
N ILE A 143 0.15 -12.11 -30.60
CA ILE A 143 -0.03 -12.57 -29.21
C ILE A 143 -1.50 -12.39 -28.83
N GLU A 144 -2.07 -13.36 -28.13
CA GLU A 144 -3.37 -13.25 -27.48
C GLU A 144 -3.29 -13.86 -26.08
N GLN A 145 -3.73 -13.09 -25.09
CA GLN A 145 -3.86 -13.55 -23.71
C GLN A 145 -5.22 -13.12 -23.15
N THR A 146 -5.96 -14.09 -22.63
CA THR A 146 -7.21 -13.85 -21.89
C THR A 146 -6.96 -14.06 -20.41
N MET A 147 -7.49 -13.16 -19.60
CA MET A 147 -7.43 -13.19 -18.15
C MET A 147 -8.84 -13.46 -17.59
N GLY A 148 -8.92 -14.29 -16.55
CA GLY A 148 -10.18 -14.60 -15.89
C GLY A 148 -10.85 -13.37 -15.29
N SER A 149 -12.13 -13.50 -14.95
CA SER A 149 -12.91 -12.43 -14.29
C SER A 149 -12.35 -12.00 -12.92
N ASP A 150 -11.48 -12.83 -12.35
CA ASP A 150 -10.76 -12.60 -11.09
C ASP A 150 -9.48 -11.75 -11.27
N TRP A 151 -9.07 -11.47 -12.50
CA TRP A 151 -7.90 -10.64 -12.81
C TRP A 151 -8.05 -9.21 -12.27
N ILE A 152 -9.22 -8.61 -12.46
CA ILE A 152 -9.61 -7.32 -11.86
C ILE A 152 -11.08 -7.44 -11.44
N PRO A 153 -11.36 -8.04 -10.27
CA PRO A 153 -12.74 -8.29 -9.82
C PRO A 153 -13.49 -6.96 -9.65
N GLY A 154 -14.62 -6.80 -10.35
CA GLY A 154 -15.41 -5.58 -10.30
C GLY A 154 -14.84 -4.39 -11.10
N GLY A 155 -13.78 -4.61 -11.87
CA GLY A 155 -13.09 -3.58 -12.66
C GLY A 155 -12.08 -2.76 -11.85
N TRP A 156 -11.55 -1.69 -12.44
CA TRP A 156 -10.54 -0.82 -11.83
C TRP A 156 -11.08 0.60 -11.57
N SER A 157 -10.58 1.28 -10.54
CA SER A 157 -10.92 2.66 -10.20
C SER A 157 -9.97 3.66 -10.88
N SER A 158 -8.69 3.31 -10.95
CA SER A 158 -7.66 4.09 -11.63
C SER A 158 -6.66 3.18 -12.38
N ALA A 159 -6.00 3.74 -13.39
CA ALA A 159 -4.90 3.09 -14.09
C ALA A 159 -3.74 4.09 -14.23
N SER A 160 -2.52 3.64 -13.97
CA SER A 160 -1.32 4.46 -14.05
C SER A 160 -0.28 3.85 -14.98
N GLY A 161 0.46 4.71 -15.70
CA GLY A 161 1.56 4.28 -16.54
C GLY A 161 2.73 3.73 -15.72
N LEU A 162 3.39 2.69 -16.22
CA LEU A 162 4.61 2.14 -15.64
C LEU A 162 5.83 2.66 -16.40
N ASN A 163 6.90 2.97 -15.68
CA ASN A 163 8.20 3.31 -16.28
C ASN A 163 9.10 2.06 -16.36
N TRP A 164 10.14 2.14 -17.19
CA TRP A 164 11.20 1.14 -17.17
C TRP A 164 11.99 1.20 -15.85
N PRO A 165 12.32 0.05 -15.21
CA PRO A 165 13.12 0.05 -13.99
C PRO A 165 14.48 0.71 -14.21
N ARG A 166 14.84 1.66 -13.33
CA ARG A 166 16.05 2.50 -13.49
C ARG A 166 17.37 1.74 -13.37
N GLU A 167 17.41 0.64 -12.62
CA GLU A 167 18.66 -0.09 -12.34
C GLU A 167 19.10 -1.03 -13.47
N LEU A 168 18.19 -1.38 -14.38
CA LEU A 168 18.48 -2.28 -15.52
C LEU A 168 18.99 -1.52 -16.76
N ALA A 169 19.19 -0.21 -16.67
CA ALA A 169 19.51 0.66 -17.80
C ALA A 169 20.95 0.56 -18.33
N THR A 170 21.77 -0.36 -17.80
CA THR A 170 23.21 -0.49 -18.16
C THR A 170 23.51 -1.48 -19.28
N SER A 171 22.52 -2.11 -19.91
CA SER A 171 22.74 -3.03 -21.04
C SER A 171 21.69 -2.77 -22.13
N THR A 172 22.19 -2.49 -23.34
CA THR A 172 21.47 -2.32 -24.64
C THR A 172 19.96 -2.52 -24.51
N ALA A 173 19.28 -1.37 -24.52
CA ALA A 173 18.04 -1.13 -23.81
C ALA A 173 16.86 -1.86 -24.43
N ALA A 174 16.21 -2.71 -23.62
CA ALA A 174 14.85 -3.10 -23.90
C ALA A 174 13.98 -1.84 -24.12
N LEU A 175 13.14 -1.84 -25.14
CA LEU A 175 12.28 -0.71 -25.48
C LEU A 175 10.87 -0.98 -25.00
N GLN A 176 10.41 -0.19 -24.03
CA GLN A 176 9.03 -0.26 -23.57
C GLN A 176 8.10 0.42 -24.57
N LEU A 177 7.09 -0.30 -25.04
CA LEU A 177 6.01 0.26 -25.87
C LEU A 177 4.85 0.71 -24.98
N ALA A 178 4.42 -0.16 -24.06
CA ALA A 178 3.35 0.14 -23.11
C ALA A 178 3.61 -0.47 -21.74
N GLY A 179 3.09 0.16 -20.70
CA GLY A 179 3.05 -0.40 -19.36
C GLY A 179 1.96 0.28 -18.54
N ARG A 180 1.10 -0.52 -17.90
CA ARG A 180 0.07 -0.02 -16.99
C ARG A 180 -0.03 -0.87 -15.75
N SER A 181 -0.30 -0.21 -14.64
CA SER A 181 -0.80 -0.82 -13.40
C SER A 181 -2.23 -0.37 -13.15
N TYR A 182 -3.03 -1.27 -12.59
CA TYR A 182 -4.43 -1.06 -12.29
C TYR A 182 -4.66 -1.01 -10.79
N GLU A 183 -5.46 -0.05 -10.36
CA GLU A 183 -6.00 -0.01 -9.02
C GLU A 183 -7.41 -0.61 -9.06
N PRO A 184 -7.69 -1.69 -8.31
CA PRO A 184 -9.00 -2.32 -8.35
C PRO A 184 -10.10 -1.36 -7.90
N LYS A 185 -11.32 -1.54 -8.43
CA LYS A 185 -12.50 -0.74 -8.05
C LYS A 185 -13.03 -1.25 -6.71
N LEU A 186 -13.07 -0.36 -5.72
CA LEU A 186 -13.32 -0.73 -4.31
C LEU A 186 -14.70 -0.30 -3.81
N ASP A 187 -15.51 0.24 -4.73
CA ASP A 187 -16.87 0.65 -4.42
C ASP A 187 -17.74 -0.59 -4.26
N PHE A 188 -18.02 -0.97 -3.00
CA PHE A 188 -18.98 -2.01 -2.64
C PHE A 188 -20.44 -1.61 -2.91
N GLY A 189 -20.67 -0.45 -3.53
CA GLY A 189 -21.98 0.07 -3.88
C GLY A 189 -22.44 1.17 -2.92
N LYS A 190 -23.46 1.92 -3.35
CA LYS A 190 -24.07 2.97 -2.53
C LYS A 190 -24.60 2.37 -1.22
N ARG A 191 -24.16 2.93 -0.09
CA ARG A 191 -24.46 2.59 1.33
C ARG A 191 -23.42 1.73 2.07
N HIS A 192 -22.26 1.43 1.47
CA HIS A 192 -21.14 0.84 2.21
C HIS A 192 -20.10 1.92 2.54
N TYR A 193 -19.88 2.15 3.85
CA TYR A 193 -19.03 3.20 4.42
C TYR A 193 -17.52 2.88 4.38
N PHE A 194 -17.10 1.95 3.52
CA PHE A 194 -15.69 1.69 3.24
C PHE A 194 -15.22 2.48 2.03
N ASN A 195 -15.29 3.80 2.13
CA ASN A 195 -14.42 4.68 1.36
C ASN A 195 -13.03 4.58 2.01
N GLY A 196 -12.36 3.46 1.73
CA GLY A 196 -11.12 3.06 2.40
C GLY A 196 -10.05 4.15 2.34
N GLN A 197 -9.33 4.32 3.47
CA GLN A 197 -8.05 4.98 3.44
C GLN A 197 -7.09 4.11 2.65
N SER A 198 -6.82 4.46 1.39
CA SER A 198 -5.86 3.73 0.57
C SER A 198 -4.47 3.81 1.21
N ASP A 199 -3.94 2.67 1.60
CA ASP A 199 -2.50 2.45 1.53
C ASP A 199 -2.18 2.25 0.04
N ASP A 200 -1.13 2.89 -0.46
CA ASP A 200 -0.72 2.73 -1.86
C ASP A 200 -0.25 1.28 -2.05
N TYR A 201 -1.02 0.49 -2.82
CA TYR A 201 -0.58 -0.83 -3.26
C TYR A 201 0.78 -0.73 -3.93
N VAL A 202 1.74 -1.47 -3.40
CA VAL A 202 3.11 -1.46 -3.93
C VAL A 202 3.31 -2.54 -4.99
N THR A 203 2.56 -3.65 -4.89
CA THR A 203 2.26 -4.54 -6.02
C THR A 203 0.82 -4.30 -6.47
N ARG A 204 0.64 -4.09 -7.76
CA ARG A 204 -0.68 -3.96 -8.41
C ARG A 204 -0.81 -5.01 -9.50
N GLN A 205 -2.02 -5.29 -9.97
CA GLN A 205 -2.17 -6.02 -11.23
C GLN A 205 -1.85 -5.08 -12.39
N GLY A 206 -1.26 -5.60 -13.46
CA GLY A 206 -0.86 -4.78 -14.59
C GLY A 206 -0.27 -5.57 -15.73
N PHE A 207 0.15 -4.83 -16.75
CA PHE A 207 0.81 -5.40 -17.92
C PHE A 207 1.94 -4.51 -18.39
N ARG A 208 2.83 -5.11 -19.20
CA ARG A 208 3.88 -4.42 -19.94
C ARG A 208 4.05 -5.07 -21.31
N LEU A 209 4.24 -4.25 -22.34
CA LEU A 209 4.59 -4.65 -23.69
C LEU A 209 5.93 -4.00 -24.05
N TRP A 210 6.92 -4.80 -24.45
CA TRP A 210 8.26 -4.30 -24.74
C TRP A 210 9.00 -5.16 -25.76
N LEU A 211 10.05 -4.59 -26.35
CA LEU A 211 10.99 -5.25 -27.23
C LEU A 211 12.29 -5.53 -26.49
N ASP A 212 12.85 -6.72 -26.65
CA ASP A 212 14.10 -7.12 -26.00
C ASP A 212 14.76 -8.31 -26.72
N GLN A 213 16.00 -8.60 -26.35
CA GLN A 213 16.74 -9.75 -26.91
C GLN A 213 16.15 -11.08 -26.42
N PRO A 214 16.15 -12.15 -27.26
CA PRO A 214 15.77 -13.49 -26.87
C PRO A 214 16.47 -13.96 -25.59
N ASN A 215 15.80 -14.82 -24.81
CA ASN A 215 16.32 -15.47 -23.59
C ASN A 215 16.72 -14.55 -22.41
N ARG A 216 16.55 -13.23 -22.50
CA ARG A 216 16.74 -12.34 -21.35
C ARG A 216 15.64 -12.58 -20.32
N ALA A 217 16.02 -13.14 -19.17
CA ALA A 217 15.14 -13.29 -18.03
C ALA A 217 15.14 -12.01 -17.17
N TYR A 218 13.99 -11.72 -16.57
CA TYR A 218 13.88 -10.65 -15.59
C TYR A 218 13.57 -11.24 -14.22
N PRO A 219 14.24 -10.77 -13.16
CA PRO A 219 13.82 -11.15 -11.82
C PRO A 219 12.40 -10.63 -11.58
N PRO A 220 11.56 -11.39 -10.85
CA PRO A 220 10.27 -10.87 -10.40
C PRO A 220 10.50 -9.61 -9.54
N ALA A 221 9.46 -8.80 -9.40
CA ALA A 221 9.45 -7.71 -8.45
C ALA A 221 9.96 -8.19 -7.08
N SER A 222 10.88 -7.42 -6.46
CA SER A 222 11.36 -7.80 -5.13
C SER A 222 10.17 -7.90 -4.18
N PRO A 223 10.10 -8.98 -3.37
CA PRO A 223 9.09 -9.06 -2.34
C PRO A 223 9.34 -8.03 -1.23
N PHE A 224 10.46 -7.30 -1.24
CA PHE A 224 10.80 -6.27 -0.27
C PHE A 224 10.55 -4.86 -0.77
N VAL A 225 10.31 -3.96 0.18
CA VAL A 225 10.28 -2.51 0.01
C VAL A 225 11.17 -1.89 1.08
N GLY A 226 12.15 -1.10 0.66
CA GLY A 226 13.05 -0.35 1.57
C GLY A 226 12.62 1.11 1.74
N PHE A 227 13.35 1.85 2.59
CA PHE A 227 13.05 3.24 2.97
C PHE A 227 13.19 4.32 1.87
N ALA A 228 13.52 3.96 0.61
CA ALA A 228 13.96 4.98 -0.35
C ALA A 228 12.86 5.66 -1.19
N ARG A 229 12.81 6.99 -0.99
CA ARG A 229 12.41 8.11 -1.88
C ARG A 229 10.95 8.29 -2.27
N GLY A 230 10.06 7.33 -2.07
CA GLY A 230 8.62 7.57 -2.21
C GLY A 230 8.05 8.22 -0.94
N ARG A 231 7.48 9.43 -1.02
CA ARG A 231 6.65 9.99 0.09
C ARG A 231 5.48 9.06 0.47
N ARG A 232 5.14 8.11 -0.40
CA ARG A 232 4.03 7.17 -0.32
C ARG A 232 4.35 5.86 0.43
N HIS A 233 5.62 5.48 0.55
CA HIS A 233 6.01 4.20 1.16
C HIS A 233 6.87 4.44 2.40
N LEU A 234 6.23 4.55 3.56
CA LEU A 234 6.88 4.84 4.84
C LEU A 234 7.15 3.54 5.60
N GLY A 235 8.22 2.82 5.28
CA GLY A 235 8.63 1.66 6.07
C GLY A 235 9.58 0.68 5.40
N ILE A 236 9.85 -0.42 6.10
CA ILE A 236 10.68 -1.54 5.65
C ILE A 236 9.98 -2.86 5.91
N GLY A 237 10.10 -3.79 4.98
CA GLY A 237 9.52 -5.12 5.10
C GLY A 237 9.05 -5.61 3.75
N LEU A 238 8.01 -6.43 3.77
CA LEU A 238 7.53 -7.07 2.56
C LEU A 238 6.50 -6.18 1.84
N ARG A 239 6.51 -6.26 0.51
CA ARG A 239 5.72 -5.45 -0.40
C ARG A 239 4.23 -5.63 -0.17
N ASP A 240 3.77 -6.86 -0.01
CA ASP A 240 2.36 -7.15 0.24
C ASP A 240 2.15 -7.80 1.61
N GLY A 241 3.15 -7.69 2.48
CA GLY A 241 3.20 -8.30 3.80
C GLY A 241 3.31 -7.30 4.95
N LEU A 242 3.75 -7.77 6.12
CA LEU A 242 4.01 -6.91 7.26
C LEU A 242 5.22 -6.00 7.02
N ARG A 243 5.11 -4.74 7.46
CA ARG A 243 6.17 -3.73 7.36
C ARG A 243 6.35 -3.01 8.68
N TYR A 244 7.59 -2.72 9.05
CA TYR A 244 7.92 -1.78 10.11
C TYR A 244 7.89 -0.35 9.59
N LYS A 245 7.29 0.55 10.37
CA LYS A 245 7.28 1.99 10.14
C LYS A 245 7.78 2.69 11.40
N SER A 246 8.73 3.60 11.24
CA SER A 246 9.11 4.53 12.30
C SER A 246 8.06 5.62 12.44
N ASP A 247 7.56 5.88 13.65
CA ASP A 247 6.69 7.02 13.95
C ASP A 247 7.43 8.03 14.83
N SER A 248 7.58 9.27 14.35
CA SER A 248 8.15 10.37 15.13
C SER A 248 7.30 10.78 16.33
N ARG A 249 5.98 10.51 16.30
CA ARG A 249 5.05 10.83 17.39
C ARG A 249 5.10 9.81 18.53
N SER A 250 5.43 8.56 18.19
CA SER A 250 5.59 7.46 19.14
C SER A 250 6.95 6.78 18.97
N PRO A 251 8.07 7.48 19.28
CA PRO A 251 9.42 6.99 18.98
C PRO A 251 9.86 5.75 19.79
N TYR A 252 9.05 5.34 20.77
CA TYR A 252 9.22 4.15 21.60
C TYR A 252 8.35 2.96 21.15
N GLU A 253 7.44 3.16 20.20
CA GLU A 253 6.56 2.12 19.65
C GLU A 253 7.10 1.62 18.30
N TRP A 254 7.10 0.30 18.14
CA TRP A 254 7.35 -0.37 16.88
C TRP A 254 6.02 -0.58 16.19
N THR A 255 5.81 0.20 15.15
CA THR A 255 4.57 0.24 14.40
C THR A 255 4.70 -0.67 13.20
N PHE A 256 3.78 -1.62 13.07
CA PHE A 256 3.70 -2.48 11.89
C PHE A 256 2.43 -2.21 11.09
N THR A 257 2.59 -1.98 9.79
CA THR A 257 1.49 -1.79 8.85
C THR A 257 1.37 -2.97 7.89
N ARG A 258 0.22 -3.06 7.23
CA ARG A 258 -0.10 -4.10 6.26
C ARG A 258 -0.79 -3.46 5.05
N PRO A 259 -0.06 -3.21 3.96
CA PRO A 259 -0.58 -2.52 2.79
C PRO A 259 -1.78 -3.22 2.15
N ASN A 260 -1.82 -4.55 2.22
CA ASN A 260 -2.91 -5.33 1.64
C ASN A 260 -4.27 -5.11 2.33
N LEU A 261 -4.30 -4.55 3.55
CA LEU A 261 -5.52 -4.22 4.29
C LEU A 261 -6.05 -2.82 4.01
N ARG A 262 -5.36 -2.01 3.21
CA ARG A 262 -5.79 -0.65 2.84
C ARG A 262 -6.15 0.20 4.06
N THR A 263 -5.18 0.36 4.93
CA THR A 263 -5.27 1.26 6.07
C THR A 263 -3.89 1.87 6.32
N ASN A 264 -3.87 3.17 6.63
CA ASN A 264 -2.64 3.84 7.08
C ASN A 264 -2.37 3.58 8.56
N GLU A 265 -3.36 3.05 9.28
CA GLU A 265 -3.24 2.69 10.69
C GLU A 265 -2.37 1.43 10.83
N PRO A 266 -1.58 1.34 11.91
CA PRO A 266 -0.90 0.11 12.24
C PRO A 266 -1.89 -1.02 12.47
N VAL A 267 -1.50 -2.20 12.02
CA VAL A 267 -2.19 -3.45 12.37
C VAL A 267 -1.62 -4.08 13.62
N LEU A 268 -0.43 -3.63 14.05
CA LEU A 268 0.24 -4.11 15.24
C LEU A 268 1.16 -3.02 15.78
N ARG A 269 1.03 -2.70 17.06
CA ARG A 269 1.95 -1.83 17.79
C ARG A 269 2.60 -2.61 18.92
N VAL A 270 3.92 -2.48 19.02
CA VAL A 270 4.71 -3.13 20.06
C VAL A 270 5.55 -2.09 20.79
N SER A 271 5.51 -2.06 22.12
CA SER A 271 6.51 -1.37 22.92
C SER A 271 7.34 -2.39 23.69
N ALA A 272 8.61 -2.08 23.94
CA ALA A 272 9.53 -2.98 24.62
C ALA A 272 10.17 -2.32 25.84
N GLU A 273 10.23 -3.08 26.93
CA GLU A 273 10.92 -2.71 28.17
C GLU A 273 12.06 -3.71 28.44
N PHE A 274 13.24 -3.21 28.78
CA PHE A 274 14.41 -4.05 29.05
C PHE A 274 14.83 -3.91 30.51
N PHE A 275 15.02 -5.05 31.18
CA PHE A 275 15.43 -5.12 32.57
C PHE A 275 16.89 -5.58 32.62
N ALA A 276 17.77 -4.70 33.07
CA ALA A 276 19.16 -5.01 33.27
C ALA A 276 19.37 -5.79 34.58
N ARG A 277 20.51 -6.49 34.70
CA ARG A 277 20.88 -7.27 35.89
C ARG A 277 21.11 -6.41 37.15
N ASP A 278 21.44 -5.14 36.96
CA ASP A 278 21.62 -4.16 38.03
C ASP A 278 20.28 -3.57 38.53
N GLY A 279 19.15 -3.99 37.95
CA GLY A 279 17.82 -3.48 38.26
C GLY A 279 17.38 -2.28 37.43
N THR A 280 18.24 -1.76 36.55
CA THR A 280 17.88 -0.66 35.64
C THR A 280 16.80 -1.11 34.66
N ILE A 281 15.79 -0.26 34.45
CA ILE A 281 14.72 -0.49 33.47
C ILE A 281 14.87 0.53 32.35
N LEU A 282 14.99 0.05 31.12
CA LEU A 282 14.92 0.87 29.91
C LEU A 282 13.52 0.76 29.31
N SER A 283 12.76 1.85 29.36
CA SER A 283 11.37 1.96 28.90
C SER A 283 11.09 3.37 28.40
N ASN A 284 9.90 3.60 27.83
CA ASN A 284 9.46 4.95 27.42
C ASN A 284 9.38 5.97 28.57
N LEU A 285 9.45 5.53 29.83
CA LEU A 285 9.51 6.39 31.02
C LEU A 285 10.94 6.72 31.45
N THR A 286 11.95 6.12 30.81
CA THR A 286 13.36 6.32 31.16
C THR A 286 13.88 7.60 30.49
N PRO A 287 14.24 8.66 31.24
CA PRO A 287 14.61 9.95 30.63
C PRO A 287 15.82 9.87 29.68
N SER A 288 16.77 8.98 29.97
CA SER A 288 17.97 8.78 29.15
C SER A 288 17.71 8.00 27.86
N PHE A 289 16.47 7.58 27.59
CA PHE A 289 16.07 6.80 26.42
C PHE A 289 15.04 7.56 25.56
N PRO A 290 15.51 8.46 24.66
CA PRO A 290 14.61 9.26 23.84
C PRO A 290 13.90 8.52 22.69
N SER A 291 14.50 7.46 22.13
CA SER A 291 13.96 6.81 20.91
C SER A 291 14.69 5.52 20.53
N TRP A 292 14.06 4.71 19.69
CA TRP A 292 14.74 3.68 18.91
C TRP A 292 15.41 4.25 17.65
N GLN A 293 16.58 3.72 17.28
CA GLN A 293 17.27 4.02 16.03
C GLN A 293 17.49 2.74 15.22
N LEU A 294 17.26 2.82 13.90
CA LEU A 294 17.29 1.67 13.02
C LEU A 294 18.58 1.62 12.18
N PHE A 295 19.24 0.46 12.15
CA PHE A 295 20.54 0.22 11.51
C PHE A 295 20.52 -1.04 10.62
N ASN A 296 21.50 -1.12 9.71
CA ASN A 296 21.75 -2.29 8.85
C ASN A 296 22.48 -3.44 9.59
N ASP A 297 23.16 -3.14 10.70
CA ASP A 297 23.99 -4.10 11.42
C ASP A 297 23.81 -3.96 12.95
N ALA A 298 24.14 -5.03 13.67
CA ALA A 298 23.97 -5.11 15.12
C ALA A 298 24.91 -4.16 15.90
N ARG A 299 26.04 -3.75 15.31
CA ARG A 299 27.00 -2.83 15.95
C ARG A 299 26.49 -1.38 15.88
N GLY A 300 25.64 -1.08 14.91
CA GLY A 300 25.10 0.25 14.62
C GLY A 300 26.09 1.11 13.83
N GLU A 301 26.93 0.49 13.01
CA GLU A 301 27.95 1.20 12.21
C GLU A 301 27.33 1.81 10.94
N HIS A 302 26.29 1.19 10.38
CA HIS A 302 25.70 1.60 9.10
C HIS A 302 24.20 1.91 9.25
N ALA A 303 23.83 3.18 9.03
CA ALA A 303 22.44 3.56 8.88
C ALA A 303 21.84 2.91 7.62
N LEU A 304 20.55 2.59 7.64
CA LEU A 304 19.84 2.04 6.49
C LEU A 304 19.90 2.99 5.29
N SER A 305 20.67 2.62 4.28
CA SER A 305 20.65 3.22 2.95
C SER A 305 20.35 2.13 1.95
N TRP A 306 19.12 2.11 1.45
CA TRP A 306 18.68 1.14 0.45
C TRP A 306 18.41 1.88 -0.84
N GLN A 307 19.08 1.49 -1.91
CA GLN A 307 18.70 1.91 -3.24
C GLN A 307 18.17 0.64 -3.91
N ALA A 308 16.87 0.67 -4.19
CA ALA A 308 16.06 -0.31 -4.92
C ALA A 308 15.67 -1.66 -4.27
N ASP A 309 14.94 -2.40 -5.10
CA ASP A 309 14.28 -3.69 -4.89
C ASP A 309 15.33 -4.81 -4.77
N SER A 310 15.74 -5.12 -3.54
CA SER A 310 16.73 -6.18 -3.30
C SER A 310 16.24 -7.56 -3.75
N ALA A 311 17.07 -8.35 -4.44
CA ALA A 311 16.75 -9.73 -4.82
C ALA A 311 16.76 -10.73 -3.63
N LYS A 312 16.96 -10.26 -2.39
CA LYS A 312 16.99 -11.10 -1.20
C LYS A 312 15.62 -11.70 -0.91
N SER A 313 15.61 -12.92 -0.37
CA SER A 313 14.41 -13.60 0.14
C SER A 313 14.21 -13.39 1.64
N ASN A 314 15.23 -12.88 2.35
CA ASN A 314 15.14 -12.54 3.76
C ASN A 314 15.84 -11.20 4.03
N TYR A 315 15.41 -10.57 5.11
CA TYR A 315 15.94 -9.28 5.50
C TYR A 315 15.93 -9.11 7.02
N SER A 316 17.04 -8.59 7.56
CA SER A 316 17.14 -8.21 8.97
C SER A 316 17.47 -6.72 9.11
N ALA A 317 16.88 -6.07 10.10
CA ALA A 317 17.26 -4.73 10.54
C ALA A 317 17.43 -4.71 12.06
N PHE A 318 18.20 -3.75 12.57
CA PHE A 318 18.55 -3.68 13.98
C PHE A 318 18.00 -2.39 14.59
N LEU A 319 17.09 -2.53 15.54
CA LEU A 319 16.59 -1.44 16.37
C LEU A 319 17.46 -1.33 17.62
N LYS A 320 18.24 -0.25 17.69
CA LYS A 320 19.13 0.04 18.81
C LYS A 320 18.55 1.16 19.66
N ALA A 321 18.58 1.01 20.97
CA ALA A 321 18.17 2.07 21.86
C ALA A 321 19.13 3.27 21.74
N LYS A 322 18.59 4.45 21.44
CA LYS A 322 19.35 5.70 21.54
C LYS A 322 19.39 6.10 23.00
N VAL A 323 20.58 6.21 23.58
CA VAL A 323 20.76 6.61 24.99
C VAL A 323 21.67 7.83 25.10
N GLU A 324 21.44 8.67 26.10
CA GLU A 324 22.19 9.92 26.30
C GLU A 324 23.60 9.71 26.88
N SER A 325 23.83 8.60 27.61
CA SER A 325 25.11 8.28 28.23
C SER A 325 25.77 7.07 27.55
N ASP A 326 27.09 7.13 27.32
CA ASP A 326 27.85 5.99 26.80
C ASP A 326 27.92 4.81 27.76
N ALA A 327 27.72 5.04 29.06
CA ALA A 327 27.70 4.01 30.09
C ALA A 327 26.34 3.30 30.23
N ALA A 328 25.28 3.85 29.65
CA ALA A 328 23.94 3.25 29.73
C ALA A 328 23.83 2.03 28.81
N PRO A 329 23.12 0.96 29.22
CA PRO A 329 22.89 -0.20 28.37
C PRO A 329 22.16 0.23 27.09
N ARG A 330 22.65 -0.26 25.95
CA ARG A 330 22.13 0.03 24.60
C ARG A 330 21.52 -1.23 24.00
N PRO A 331 20.36 -1.70 24.52
CA PRO A 331 19.76 -2.92 24.00
C PRO A 331 19.49 -2.79 22.50
N THR A 332 19.72 -3.89 21.80
CA THR A 332 19.54 -3.99 20.36
C THR A 332 18.59 -5.14 20.06
N VAL A 333 17.54 -4.86 19.29
CA VAL A 333 16.56 -5.84 18.82
C VAL A 333 16.77 -6.06 17.34
N GLU A 334 16.82 -7.33 16.92
CA GLU A 334 16.82 -7.68 15.52
C GLU A 334 15.39 -7.94 15.06
N LEU A 335 15.00 -7.24 14.00
CA LEU A 335 13.77 -7.43 13.24
C LEU A 335 14.09 -8.26 12.01
N ARG A 336 13.28 -9.28 11.69
CA ARG A 336 13.46 -10.11 10.49
C ARG A 336 12.19 -10.30 9.70
N TRP A 337 12.32 -10.22 8.39
CA TRP A 337 11.29 -10.54 7.41
C TRP A 337 11.77 -11.67 6.50
N ASP A 338 10.87 -12.58 6.16
CA ASP A 338 11.13 -13.71 5.29
C ASP A 338 10.05 -13.78 4.22
N ALA A 339 10.44 -13.80 2.95
CA ALA A 339 9.51 -13.83 1.82
C ALA A 339 8.63 -15.09 1.83
N SER A 340 9.07 -16.19 2.48
CA SER A 340 8.26 -17.39 2.70
C SER A 340 7.21 -17.24 3.80
N ARG A 341 7.32 -16.21 4.65
CA ARG A 341 6.41 -15.89 5.76
C ARG A 341 5.93 -14.43 5.65
N PRO A 342 5.20 -14.07 4.59
CA PRO A 342 4.96 -12.66 4.26
C PRO A 342 4.13 -11.90 5.29
N ASP A 343 3.35 -12.65 6.05
CA ASP A 343 2.46 -12.12 7.06
C ASP A 343 3.08 -11.99 8.44
N GLU A 344 4.39 -12.24 8.56
CA GLU A 344 5.07 -12.41 9.82
C GLU A 344 6.34 -11.56 9.91
N ILE A 345 6.66 -11.12 11.12
CA ILE A 345 7.93 -10.50 11.45
C ILE A 345 8.55 -11.19 12.67
N GLY A 346 9.81 -11.57 12.53
CA GLY A 346 10.61 -12.14 13.59
C GLY A 346 11.21 -11.03 14.47
N LEU A 347 11.16 -11.21 15.78
CA LEU A 347 11.85 -10.39 16.77
C LEU A 347 12.81 -11.27 17.58
N ARG A 348 13.99 -10.74 17.90
CA ARG A 348 14.86 -11.31 18.94
C ARG A 348 15.78 -10.25 19.55
N THR A 349 16.36 -10.54 20.70
CA THR A 349 17.53 -9.80 21.20
C THR A 349 18.73 -10.10 20.31
N ALA A 350 19.39 -9.07 19.79
CA ALA A 350 20.57 -9.24 18.93
C ALA A 350 21.77 -9.72 19.75
N ASP A 351 22.68 -10.46 19.11
CA ASP A 351 23.94 -10.90 19.72
C ASP A 351 24.91 -9.71 19.82
N THR A 352 24.84 -9.00 20.95
CA THR A 352 25.61 -7.79 21.22
C THR A 352 25.99 -7.71 22.70
N PRO A 353 27.17 -7.17 23.06
CA PRO A 353 27.59 -7.08 24.46
C PRO A 353 26.64 -6.27 25.36
N ALA A 354 25.86 -5.35 24.78
CA ALA A 354 24.87 -4.58 25.52
C ALA A 354 23.70 -5.46 26.02
N ASN A 355 23.34 -6.51 25.28
CA ASN A 355 22.27 -7.42 25.65
C ASN A 355 22.70 -8.44 26.71
N ASP A 356 24.00 -8.69 26.90
CA ASP A 356 24.52 -9.59 27.95
C ASP A 356 24.15 -9.11 29.37
N GLN A 357 23.94 -7.80 29.52
CA GLN A 357 23.54 -7.16 30.77
C GLN A 357 22.03 -7.23 31.01
N ILE A 358 21.24 -7.66 30.02
CA ILE A 358 19.79 -7.79 30.13
C ILE A 358 19.45 -9.15 30.74
N SER A 359 18.61 -9.15 31.77
CA SER A 359 18.10 -10.36 32.42
C SER A 359 16.74 -10.77 31.87
N ARG A 360 15.92 -9.77 31.49
CA ARG A 360 14.55 -9.94 31.05
C ARG A 360 14.17 -8.83 30.09
N TRP A 361 13.23 -9.11 29.20
CA TRP A 361 12.57 -8.10 28.39
C TRP A 361 11.06 -8.34 28.39
N ARG A 362 10.28 -7.26 28.31
CA ARG A 362 8.82 -7.29 28.22
C ARG A 362 8.39 -6.68 26.91
N LEU A 363 7.60 -7.42 26.14
CA LEU A 363 6.91 -6.92 24.96
C LEU A 363 5.47 -6.57 25.34
N ARG A 364 5.04 -5.36 24.99
CA ARG A 364 3.69 -4.85 25.21
C ARG A 364 3.03 -4.69 23.84
N ILE A 365 2.03 -5.51 23.57
CA ILE A 365 1.24 -5.43 22.34
C ILE A 365 0.05 -4.51 22.63
N LEU A 366 -0.03 -3.38 21.90
CA LEU A 366 -0.90 -2.23 22.19
C LEU A 366 -2.04 -2.09 21.17
N ASP A 367 -2.93 -1.12 21.42
CA ASP A 367 -4.05 -0.72 20.55
C ASP A 367 -5.14 -1.78 20.39
N GLY A 368 -5.32 -2.67 21.37
CA GLY A 368 -6.35 -3.70 21.30
C GLY A 368 -7.78 -3.17 21.25
N THR A 369 -8.01 -1.97 21.79
CA THR A 369 -9.27 -1.22 21.67
C THR A 369 -9.58 -0.80 20.23
N LYS A 370 -8.58 -0.39 19.43
CA LYS A 370 -8.79 -0.03 18.01
C LYS A 370 -9.11 -1.23 17.16
N HIS A 371 -8.58 -2.39 17.53
CA HIS A 371 -8.79 -3.65 16.81
C HIS A 371 -9.92 -4.50 17.40
N LEU A 372 -10.56 -4.03 18.47
CA LEU A 372 -11.65 -4.70 19.18
C LEU A 372 -11.30 -6.16 19.54
N TRP A 373 -10.14 -6.39 20.16
CA TRP A 373 -9.69 -7.73 20.52
C TRP A 373 -10.62 -8.34 21.58
N ARG A 374 -11.44 -9.34 21.22
CA ARG A 374 -12.39 -9.98 22.16
C ARG A 374 -12.08 -11.44 22.41
N GLU A 375 -11.45 -12.11 21.47
CA GLU A 375 -11.05 -13.51 21.63
C GLU A 375 -9.53 -13.61 21.75
N LEU A 376 -9.06 -14.31 22.77
CA LEU A 376 -7.67 -14.67 22.98
C LEU A 376 -7.55 -16.19 23.08
N ARG A 377 -6.78 -16.80 22.19
CA ARG A 377 -6.47 -18.22 22.18
C ARG A 377 -5.04 -18.44 22.62
N LEU A 378 -4.85 -19.36 23.56
CA LEU A 378 -3.58 -19.79 24.10
C LEU A 378 -3.52 -21.32 24.00
N GLY A 379 -2.82 -21.82 22.99
CA GLY A 379 -2.92 -23.24 22.62
C GLY A 379 -4.38 -23.62 22.33
N GLU A 380 -4.89 -24.64 23.03
CA GLU A 380 -6.29 -25.09 22.92
C GLU A 380 -7.28 -24.26 23.74
N ARG A 381 -6.80 -23.44 24.68
CA ARG A 381 -7.67 -22.62 25.55
C ARG A 381 -8.11 -21.37 24.80
N THR A 382 -9.42 -21.09 24.80
CA THR A 382 -9.99 -19.84 24.30
C THR A 382 -10.57 -19.03 25.46
N MET A 383 -10.23 -17.76 25.52
CA MET A 383 -10.71 -16.77 26.48
C MET A 383 -11.46 -15.67 25.72
N ASN A 384 -12.60 -15.26 26.26
CA ASN A 384 -13.39 -14.15 25.75
C ASN A 384 -13.32 -13.00 26.77
N ALA A 385 -12.99 -11.79 26.31
CA ALA A 385 -12.79 -10.61 27.15
C ALA A 385 -14.02 -10.30 28.02
N THR A 386 -15.22 -10.31 27.43
CA THR A 386 -16.48 -10.06 28.15
C THR A 386 -16.69 -11.04 29.30
N LYS A 387 -16.48 -12.33 29.07
CA LYS A 387 -16.64 -13.36 30.12
C LYS A 387 -15.57 -13.25 31.21
N ALA A 388 -14.35 -12.85 30.85
CA ALA A 388 -13.24 -12.73 31.79
C ALA A 388 -13.45 -11.57 32.78
N ILE A 389 -14.10 -10.49 32.34
CA ILE A 389 -14.51 -9.40 33.25
C ILE A 389 -15.56 -9.91 34.25
N ASP A 390 -16.59 -10.61 33.77
CA ASP A 390 -17.71 -11.07 34.60
C ASP A 390 -17.31 -12.14 35.65
N SER A 391 -16.30 -12.97 35.36
CA SER A 391 -15.93 -14.09 36.23
C SER A 391 -14.88 -13.78 37.30
N ASP A 392 -13.96 -12.84 37.05
CA ASP A 392 -12.74 -12.66 37.87
C ASP A 392 -12.57 -11.27 38.51
N MET A 393 -13.38 -10.25 38.17
CA MET A 393 -13.14 -8.88 38.64
C MET A 393 -13.63 -8.53 40.06
N THR A 394 -14.03 -9.50 40.88
CA THR A 394 -14.34 -9.21 42.30
C THR A 394 -13.12 -8.83 43.16
N LYS A 395 -11.87 -8.88 42.64
CA LYS A 395 -10.65 -8.62 43.44
C LYS A 395 -9.45 -7.88 42.79
N SER A 396 -9.53 -7.31 41.59
CA SER A 396 -8.38 -6.57 41.01
C SER A 396 -8.73 -5.10 40.75
N SER A 397 -8.04 -4.18 41.43
CA SER A 397 -8.27 -2.73 41.32
C SER A 397 -7.77 -2.10 40.03
N ASP A 398 -7.02 -2.84 39.20
CA ASP A 398 -6.25 -2.29 38.07
C ASP A 398 -6.60 -2.92 36.71
N GLY A 399 -7.67 -3.71 36.59
CA GLY A 399 -8.11 -4.24 35.27
C GLY A 399 -7.17 -5.26 34.60
N LYS A 400 -6.13 -5.72 35.31
CA LYS A 400 -5.10 -6.62 34.77
C LYS A 400 -5.31 -8.07 35.22
N LEU A 401 -5.29 -9.00 34.26
CA LEU A 401 -5.42 -10.44 34.44
C LEU A 401 -4.12 -11.15 34.08
N THR A 402 -3.56 -11.92 35.02
CA THR A 402 -2.41 -12.80 34.75
C THR A 402 -2.90 -14.10 34.12
N LEU A 403 -2.27 -14.52 33.02
CA LEU A 403 -2.61 -15.76 32.34
C LEU A 403 -1.59 -16.83 32.70
N ASP A 404 -2.07 -17.89 33.34
CA ASP A 404 -1.25 -19.05 33.62
C ASP A 404 -1.00 -19.87 32.34
N LEU A 405 0.25 -20.28 32.14
CA LEU A 405 0.70 -21.10 31.02
C LEU A 405 0.91 -22.57 31.42
N GLU A 406 0.38 -23.00 32.58
CA GLU A 406 0.52 -24.35 33.16
C GLU A 406 0.49 -25.50 32.13
N ASP A 407 1.44 -26.43 32.28
CA ASP A 407 1.66 -27.68 31.55
C ASP A 407 1.87 -27.65 30.01
N VAL A 408 2.09 -26.47 29.42
CA VAL A 408 2.54 -26.36 28.00
C VAL A 408 4.07 -26.46 27.86
N ALA A 409 4.81 -26.74 28.93
CA ALA A 409 6.28 -26.64 29.03
C ALA A 409 7.09 -27.42 27.97
N ALA A 410 6.48 -28.35 27.23
CA ALA A 410 7.14 -29.09 26.17
C ALA A 410 7.16 -28.39 24.80
N ALA A 411 6.28 -27.42 24.52
CA ALA A 411 6.03 -26.87 23.19
C ALA A 411 6.05 -25.33 23.13
N ASP A 412 6.17 -24.78 21.92
CA ASP A 412 6.09 -23.35 21.65
C ASP A 412 4.75 -22.76 22.13
N THR A 413 4.80 -21.56 22.70
CA THR A 413 3.59 -20.82 23.08
C THR A 413 3.02 -20.12 21.86
N HIS A 414 1.82 -20.51 21.45
CA HIS A 414 1.06 -19.87 20.38
C HIS A 414 -0.08 -19.05 20.98
N LEU A 415 0.01 -17.74 20.83
CA LEU A 415 -1.07 -16.81 21.16
C LEU A 415 -1.73 -16.35 19.86
N ARG A 416 -3.05 -16.32 19.84
CA ARG A 416 -3.82 -15.73 18.75
C ARG A 416 -4.92 -14.87 19.32
N TRP A 417 -5.10 -13.67 18.79
CA TRP A 417 -6.18 -12.79 19.20
C TRP A 417 -6.83 -12.13 18.01
N GLN A 418 -8.13 -11.86 18.14
CA GLN A 418 -8.96 -11.33 17.08
C GLN A 418 -10.21 -10.67 17.66
N THR A 419 -10.86 -9.86 16.82
CA THR A 419 -12.26 -9.50 17.01
C THR A 419 -13.14 -10.73 16.74
N ASP A 420 -14.28 -10.81 17.44
CA ASP A 420 -15.36 -11.77 17.18
C ASP A 420 -16.25 -11.36 16.00
N GLU A 421 -16.12 -10.11 15.56
CA GLU A 421 -16.87 -9.54 14.44
C GLU A 421 -16.05 -9.52 13.15
N SER A 422 -16.64 -10.00 12.07
CA SER A 422 -16.01 -10.04 10.73
C SER A 422 -16.13 -8.72 9.96
N LEU A 423 -16.94 -7.79 10.46
CA LEU A 423 -17.21 -6.47 9.86
C LEU A 423 -17.00 -5.38 10.92
N PRO A 424 -16.59 -4.15 10.56
CA PRO A 424 -16.50 -3.06 11.51
C PRO A 424 -17.86 -2.76 12.11
N LEU A 425 -17.85 -2.47 13.40
CA LEU A 425 -19.05 -2.16 14.15
C LEU A 425 -19.48 -0.72 13.84
N GLN A 426 -20.73 -0.55 13.41
CA GLN A 426 -21.36 0.76 13.27
C GLN A 426 -22.14 1.05 14.54
N ILE A 427 -21.88 2.19 15.19
CA ILE A 427 -22.73 2.68 16.28
C ILE A 427 -23.51 3.90 15.82
N LEU A 428 -24.79 3.94 16.19
CA LEU A 428 -25.60 5.13 16.09
C LEU A 428 -25.24 6.10 17.23
N GLU A 429 -24.49 7.15 16.91
CA GLU A 429 -24.20 8.23 17.87
C GLU A 429 -25.34 9.25 17.85
N ARG A 430 -26.16 9.26 18.90
CA ARG A 430 -27.18 10.30 19.11
C ARG A 430 -26.63 11.39 20.01
N THR A 431 -25.84 12.31 19.44
CA THR A 431 -25.33 13.47 20.18
C THR A 431 -26.35 14.62 20.26
N GLN A 432 -27.42 14.63 19.44
CA GLN A 432 -28.52 15.61 19.52
C GLN A 432 -29.89 15.00 19.13
N ARG A 433 -31.01 15.49 19.71
CA ARG A 433 -32.38 14.98 19.46
C ARG A 433 -32.79 14.92 17.99
N ASN A 434 -32.17 15.73 17.12
CA ASN A 434 -32.49 15.84 15.69
C ASN A 434 -31.34 15.45 14.76
N TYR A 435 -30.20 14.98 15.29
CA TYR A 435 -29.05 14.50 14.50
C TYR A 435 -28.63 13.13 15.03
N ALA A 436 -28.85 12.10 14.23
CA ALA A 436 -28.18 10.83 14.39
C ALA A 436 -26.87 10.90 13.58
N GLY A 437 -25.74 11.00 14.27
CA GLY A 437 -24.45 10.64 13.70
C GLY A 437 -24.36 9.11 13.62
N MET A 438 -23.60 8.59 12.65
CA MET A 438 -23.10 7.22 12.72
C MET A 438 -21.62 7.32 13.05
N GLY A 439 -21.25 6.81 14.22
CA GLY A 439 -19.86 6.58 14.59
C GLY A 439 -19.41 5.25 14.00
N LEU A 440 -18.24 5.23 13.37
CA LEU A 440 -17.59 4.00 12.90
C LEU A 440 -16.62 3.56 14.00
N TYR A 441 -16.82 2.36 14.54
CA TYR A 441 -15.79 1.72 15.35
C TYR A 441 -14.88 0.98 14.38
N GLU A 442 -13.68 1.52 14.20
CA GLU A 442 -12.69 1.09 13.19
C GLU A 442 -11.97 -0.22 13.56
N GLY A 443 -12.70 -1.21 14.08
CA GLY A 443 -12.20 -2.56 14.28
C GLY A 443 -11.78 -3.16 12.94
N LEU A 444 -10.48 -3.37 12.76
CA LEU A 444 -9.97 -4.10 11.60
C LEU A 444 -10.20 -5.61 11.80
N PRO A 445 -10.87 -6.32 10.88
CA PRO A 445 -11.06 -7.76 10.95
C PRO A 445 -9.72 -8.47 10.67
N VAL A 446 -8.88 -8.52 11.69
CA VAL A 446 -7.51 -9.02 11.63
C VAL A 446 -7.31 -10.04 12.73
N THR A 447 -6.78 -11.19 12.33
CA THR A 447 -6.18 -12.13 13.25
C THR A 447 -4.75 -11.71 13.51
N LEU A 448 -4.43 -11.45 14.76
CA LEU A 448 -3.08 -11.27 15.23
C LEU A 448 -2.63 -12.53 15.96
N ALA A 449 -1.34 -12.84 15.87
CA ALA A 449 -0.78 -13.99 16.56
C ALA A 449 0.68 -13.75 16.93
N VAL A 450 1.12 -14.38 18.01
CA VAL A 450 2.53 -14.51 18.36
C VAL A 450 2.88 -15.98 18.56
N GLN A 451 4.02 -16.39 18.02
CA GLN A 451 4.67 -17.65 18.35
C GLN A 451 5.92 -17.33 19.17
N ILE A 452 6.00 -17.89 20.37
CA ILE A 452 7.10 -17.70 21.31
C ILE A 452 7.74 -19.06 21.57
N PRO A 453 9.03 -19.23 21.27
CA PRO A 453 9.79 -20.43 21.60
C PRO A 453 9.77 -20.72 23.10
N ARG A 454 9.63 -22.00 23.47
CA ARG A 454 9.57 -22.44 24.88
C ARG A 454 10.82 -22.04 25.68
N GLU A 455 11.96 -21.91 25.02
CA GLU A 455 13.25 -21.54 25.60
C GLU A 455 13.22 -20.14 26.25
N LEU A 456 12.27 -19.29 25.84
CA LEU A 456 12.11 -17.93 26.38
C LEU A 456 11.22 -17.85 27.63
N LYS A 457 10.62 -18.97 28.06
CA LYS A 457 9.72 -19.11 29.23
C LYS A 457 8.77 -17.91 29.42
N PRO A 458 7.82 -17.70 28.48
CA PRO A 458 6.95 -16.53 28.54
C PRO A 458 6.10 -16.52 29.81
N ALA A 459 5.80 -15.32 30.31
CA ALA A 459 4.72 -15.09 31.28
C ALA A 459 3.81 -13.98 30.77
N LEU A 460 2.51 -14.27 30.72
CA LEU A 460 1.52 -13.43 30.05
C LEU A 460 0.61 -12.71 31.06
N SER A 461 0.30 -11.45 30.76
CA SER A 461 -0.78 -10.73 31.44
C SER A 461 -1.49 -9.82 30.46
N VAL A 462 -2.79 -9.65 30.62
CA VAL A 462 -3.64 -8.84 29.74
C VAL A 462 -4.35 -7.77 30.54
N SER A 463 -4.58 -6.63 29.92
CA SER A 463 -5.43 -5.56 30.45
C SER A 463 -6.77 -5.58 29.72
N LEU A 464 -7.86 -5.51 30.46
CA LEU A 464 -9.22 -5.46 29.90
C LEU A 464 -9.84 -4.08 30.13
N VAL A 465 -10.63 -3.64 29.16
CA VAL A 465 -11.41 -2.40 29.22
C VAL A 465 -12.80 -2.64 28.62
N ASP A 466 -13.82 -2.06 29.22
CA ASP A 466 -15.22 -2.14 28.80
C ASP A 466 -15.75 -0.80 28.26
N GLU A 467 -15.03 0.30 28.46
CA GLU A 467 -15.37 1.64 28.01
C GLU A 467 -14.43 2.20 26.94
N ALA A 468 -14.99 2.99 26.02
CA ALA A 468 -14.24 3.59 24.92
C ALA A 468 -13.33 4.75 25.40
N PRO A 469 -12.05 4.80 24.99
CA PRO A 469 -11.12 5.84 25.44
C PRO A 469 -11.49 7.24 24.96
N ASP A 470 -12.15 7.35 23.80
CA ASP A 470 -12.50 8.63 23.16
C ASP A 470 -13.96 9.06 23.43
N ALA A 471 -14.75 8.23 24.13
CA ALA A 471 -16.15 8.51 24.46
C ALA A 471 -16.46 8.03 25.89
N SER A 472 -16.24 8.92 26.86
CA SER A 472 -16.55 8.66 28.27
C SER A 472 -17.98 8.14 28.45
N ASP A 473 -18.16 7.11 29.27
CA ASP A 473 -19.44 6.43 29.57
C ASP A 473 -20.06 5.65 28.38
N SER A 474 -19.31 5.41 27.30
CA SER A 474 -19.77 4.58 26.17
C SER A 474 -19.07 3.23 26.17
N ALA A 475 -19.83 2.17 26.47
CA ALA A 475 -19.33 0.80 26.39
C ALA A 475 -19.05 0.39 24.94
N PHE A 476 -18.06 -0.48 24.73
CA PHE A 476 -17.83 -1.08 23.42
C PHE A 476 -19.05 -1.92 22.98
N PRO A 477 -19.44 -1.88 21.69
CA PRO A 477 -20.41 -2.84 21.15
C PRO A 477 -19.92 -4.26 21.38
N GLY A 478 -20.79 -5.18 21.76
CA GLY A 478 -20.39 -6.57 22.03
C GLY A 478 -19.63 -6.78 23.35
N GLY A 479 -19.42 -5.71 24.14
CA GLY A 479 -18.77 -5.78 25.45
C GLY A 479 -17.26 -5.59 25.38
N ALA A 480 -16.60 -5.97 26.46
CA ALA A 480 -15.21 -5.66 26.75
C ALA A 480 -14.21 -6.17 25.71
N VAL A 481 -13.05 -5.51 25.67
CA VAL A 481 -11.93 -5.83 24.78
C VAL A 481 -10.64 -5.95 25.59
N PHE A 482 -9.69 -6.72 25.07
CA PHE A 482 -8.31 -6.69 25.52
C PHE A 482 -7.66 -5.42 25.00
N ASP A 483 -7.21 -4.52 25.87
CA ASP A 483 -6.52 -3.29 25.48
C ASP A 483 -5.03 -3.55 25.19
N GLU A 484 -4.40 -4.29 26.09
CA GLU A 484 -2.97 -4.56 26.06
C GLU A 484 -2.68 -6.02 26.41
N ILE A 485 -1.71 -6.61 25.70
CA ILE A 485 -1.14 -7.93 26.04
C ILE A 485 0.34 -7.72 26.40
N GLN A 486 0.72 -8.07 27.62
CA GLN A 486 2.10 -8.05 28.09
C GLN A 486 2.69 -9.45 28.09
N ILE A 487 3.84 -9.58 27.44
CA ILE A 487 4.62 -10.81 27.34
C ILE A 487 5.96 -10.55 28.03
N ASN A 488 6.18 -11.18 29.19
CA ASN A 488 7.45 -11.13 29.90
C ASN A 488 8.29 -12.33 29.48
N LEU A 489 9.56 -12.12 29.14
CA LEU A 489 10.43 -13.12 28.55
C LEU A 489 11.81 -13.11 29.20
N GLU A 490 12.39 -14.29 29.45
CA GLU A 490 13.79 -14.40 29.84
C GLU A 490 14.71 -13.98 28.69
N ALA A 491 15.82 -13.29 29.00
CA ALA A 491 16.77 -12.82 27.96
C ALA A 491 17.79 -13.89 27.51
N VAL A 492 17.62 -15.15 27.94
CA VAL A 492 18.64 -16.21 27.81
C VAL A 492 18.62 -16.91 26.44
N GLY A 493 17.59 -16.69 25.62
CA GLY A 493 17.47 -17.27 24.28
C GLY A 493 17.62 -16.25 23.16
N HIS A 494 18.42 -16.58 22.14
CA HIS A 494 18.53 -15.82 20.88
C HIS A 494 17.51 -16.27 19.81
N GLU A 495 16.42 -16.87 20.28
CA GLU A 495 15.38 -17.47 19.46
C GLU A 495 14.41 -16.43 18.90
N TRP A 496 13.76 -16.77 17.80
CA TRP A 496 12.86 -15.87 17.10
C TRP A 496 11.43 -15.93 17.66
N ILE A 497 10.93 -14.77 18.07
CA ILE A 497 9.51 -14.55 18.34
C ILE A 497 8.86 -14.11 17.03
N TRP A 498 7.89 -14.87 16.53
CA TRP A 498 7.21 -14.53 15.29
C TRP A 498 5.89 -13.86 15.57
N LEU A 499 5.80 -12.58 15.23
CA LEU A 499 4.56 -11.81 15.24
C LEU A 499 3.90 -11.92 13.87
N ARG A 500 2.60 -12.16 13.85
CA ARG A 500 1.81 -12.34 12.65
C ARG A 500 0.57 -11.46 12.70
N ALA A 501 0.23 -10.88 11.57
CA ALA A 501 -1.07 -10.26 11.35
C ALA A 501 -1.65 -10.83 10.07
N LYS A 502 -2.92 -11.20 10.00
CA LYS A 502 -3.60 -11.66 8.77
C LYS A 502 -5.03 -11.14 8.74
N PRO A 503 -5.58 -10.80 7.56
CA PRO A 503 -7.02 -10.59 7.44
C PRO A 503 -7.78 -11.81 7.97
N MET A 504 -8.90 -11.59 8.65
CA MET A 504 -9.84 -12.67 8.95
C MET A 504 -10.40 -13.23 7.63
N GLN A 505 -10.46 -14.56 7.54
CA GLN A 505 -10.97 -15.27 6.36
C GLN A 505 -12.47 -15.50 6.44
#